data_AF-A0A7Z9L343-F1
#
_entry.id   AF-A0A7Z9L343-F1
#
_cell.length_a   1.000
_cell.length_b   1.000
_cell.length_c   1.000
_cell.angle_alpha   90.00
_cell.angle_beta   90.00
_cell.angle_gamma   90.00
#
_symmetry.space_group_name_H-M   'P 1'
#
loop_
_entity.id
_entity.type
_entity.pdbx_description
1 polymer ?
#
loop_
_entity_poly.entity_id
_entity_poly.type
_entity_poly.pdbx_seq_one_letter_code
_entity_poly.pdbx_strand_id
1 'polypeptide(L)'
;MNCFAIAVSLGLQHGVPLERFVDAFVFTRFEPNGPVGMNDRIKMSTSIIDYIFRELAITYLGRDDLAQVVEEDLRGDSVKKDPECLDEVSPDEHELADAAISTDLFPARRRSGNGNENGHGNNGNGDVHQVLEVVQKTVTATELRVARMKGYEGDPCPNCRLFRLVRTGTCLRCDNCYEASAGCS
;
A
#
# COMPACT_ATOMS: atom_id res chain seq x y z
N MET A 1 -30.04 13.90 -3.87
CA MET A 1 -29.86 13.41 -2.49
C MET A 1 -30.71 14.12 -1.44
N ASN A 2 -31.17 15.37 -1.62
CA ASN A 2 -31.95 16.07 -0.58
C ASN A 2 -33.25 15.35 -0.16
N CYS A 3 -34.00 14.77 -1.10
CA CYS A 3 -35.24 14.03 -0.79
C CYS A 3 -34.98 12.80 0.10
N PHE A 4 -33.82 12.16 -0.07
CA PHE A 4 -33.45 11.00 0.73
C PHE A 4 -33.20 11.39 2.19
N ALA A 5 -32.41 12.44 2.41
CA ALA A 5 -32.14 12.94 3.75
C ALA A 5 -33.44 13.37 4.48
N ILE A 6 -34.38 14.01 3.76
CA ILE A 6 -35.68 14.40 4.31
C ILE A 6 -36.50 13.16 4.72
N ALA A 7 -36.57 12.14 3.87
CA ALA A 7 -37.33 10.92 4.15
C ALA A 7 -36.78 10.16 5.38
N VAL A 8 -35.44 10.03 5.47
CA VAL A 8 -34.79 9.39 6.63
C VAL A 8 -35.02 10.21 7.90
N SER A 9 -34.89 11.53 7.82
CA SER A 9 -35.14 12.43 8.96
C SER A 9 -36.57 12.32 9.47
N LEU A 10 -37.54 12.30 8.55
CA LEU A 10 -38.95 12.16 8.90
C LEU A 10 -39.22 10.78 9.53
N GLY A 11 -38.65 9.71 8.97
CA GLY A 11 -38.83 8.35 9.51
C GLY A 11 -38.28 8.19 10.93
N LEU A 12 -37.08 8.70 11.20
CA LEU A 12 -36.48 8.65 12.54
C LEU A 12 -37.31 9.48 13.55
N GLN A 13 -37.83 10.64 13.14
CA GLN A 13 -38.70 11.47 13.99
C GLN A 13 -40.03 10.80 14.33
N HIS A 14 -40.56 9.95 13.44
CA HIS A 14 -41.85 9.27 13.62
C HIS A 14 -41.71 7.88 14.27
N GLY A 15 -40.54 7.57 14.85
CA GLY A 15 -40.33 6.36 15.66
C GLY A 15 -39.91 5.12 14.86
N VAL A 16 -39.42 5.28 13.63
CA VAL A 16 -38.79 4.16 12.91
C VAL A 16 -37.40 3.93 13.50
N PRO A 17 -37.11 2.72 14.03
CA PRO A 17 -35.82 2.42 14.64
C PRO A 17 -34.69 2.40 13.61
N LEU A 18 -33.49 2.84 14.01
CA LEU A 18 -32.32 2.98 13.14
C LEU A 18 -31.89 1.62 12.56
N GLU A 19 -32.01 0.54 13.33
CA GLU A 19 -31.66 -0.82 12.93
C GLU A 19 -32.40 -1.23 11.65
N ARG A 20 -33.67 -0.82 11.51
CA ARG A 20 -34.48 -1.12 10.32
C ARG A 20 -33.99 -0.37 9.09
N PHE A 21 -33.50 0.85 9.26
CA PHE A 21 -32.90 1.60 8.17
C PHE A 21 -31.57 0.97 7.75
N VAL A 22 -30.73 0.61 8.71
CA VAL A 22 -29.43 -0.04 8.44
C VAL A 22 -29.65 -1.32 7.64
N ASP A 23 -30.50 -2.23 8.11
CA ASP A 23 -30.74 -3.50 7.43
C ASP A 23 -31.33 -3.32 6.02
N ALA A 24 -32.08 -2.24 5.77
CA ALA A 24 -32.68 -1.96 4.46
C ALA A 24 -31.72 -1.29 3.47
N PHE A 25 -30.78 -0.47 3.95
CA PHE A 25 -29.97 0.40 3.10
C PHE A 25 -28.49 0.01 2.98
N VAL A 26 -28.00 -0.88 3.84
CA VAL A 26 -26.65 -1.44 3.72
C VAL A 26 -26.52 -2.29 2.45
N PHE A 27 -25.33 -2.25 1.82
CA PHE A 27 -24.98 -2.93 0.56
C PHE A 27 -25.80 -2.49 -0.66
N THR A 28 -26.56 -1.40 -0.54
CA THR A 28 -27.20 -0.80 -1.69
C THR A 28 -26.14 -0.23 -2.65
N ARG A 29 -26.35 -0.49 -3.94
CA ARG A 29 -25.44 -0.06 -5.01
C ARG A 29 -26.01 1.17 -5.70
N PHE A 30 -25.30 2.28 -5.59
CA PHE A 30 -25.61 3.54 -6.25
C PHE A 30 -24.31 4.28 -6.55
N GLU A 31 -24.12 4.71 -7.79
CA GLU A 31 -23.00 5.57 -8.15
C GLU A 31 -23.12 6.93 -7.43
N PRO A 32 -22.03 7.51 -6.89
CA PRO A 32 -20.62 7.13 -6.98
C PRO A 32 -20.20 6.03 -5.98
N ASN A 33 -19.32 5.14 -6.44
CA ASN A 33 -18.70 4.06 -5.67
C ASN A 33 -17.19 4.28 -5.62
N GLY A 34 -16.55 3.90 -4.51
CA GLY A 34 -15.10 4.05 -4.45
C GLY A 34 -14.50 4.02 -3.05
N PRO A 35 -13.20 4.33 -2.99
CA PRO A 35 -12.47 4.41 -1.73
C PRO A 35 -12.95 5.58 -0.88
N VAL A 36 -13.01 5.35 0.43
CA VAL A 36 -13.31 6.35 1.44
C VAL A 36 -12.00 6.69 2.14
N GLY A 37 -11.62 7.97 2.14
CA GLY A 37 -10.33 8.41 2.66
C GLY A 37 -10.29 8.77 4.14
N MET A 38 -11.43 9.13 4.73
CA MET A 38 -11.48 9.76 6.06
C MET A 38 -11.93 8.81 7.18
N ASN A 39 -12.04 7.51 6.91
CA ASN A 39 -12.60 6.54 7.85
C ASN A 39 -11.67 5.33 7.98
N ASP A 40 -11.33 4.98 9.22
CA ASP A 40 -10.40 3.89 9.52
C ASP A 40 -11.06 2.51 9.40
N ARG A 41 -12.37 2.42 9.63
CA ARG A 41 -13.14 1.16 9.66
C ARG A 41 -13.73 0.80 8.29
N ILE A 42 -14.15 1.79 7.50
CA ILE A 42 -14.73 1.59 6.17
C ILE A 42 -13.81 2.19 5.10
N LYS A 43 -13.04 1.34 4.40
CA LYS A 43 -12.10 1.78 3.35
C LYS A 43 -12.74 1.85 1.97
N MET A 44 -13.75 1.03 1.68
CA MET A 44 -14.43 0.98 0.38
C MET A 44 -15.95 0.95 0.55
N SER A 45 -16.67 1.81 -0.18
CA SER A 45 -18.13 1.84 -0.17
C SER A 45 -18.74 1.56 -1.55
N THR A 46 -19.90 0.90 -1.55
CA THR A 46 -20.68 0.62 -2.76
C THR A 46 -21.80 1.62 -3.02
N SER A 47 -21.93 2.65 -2.17
CA SER A 47 -22.63 3.91 -2.44
C SER A 47 -22.42 4.91 -1.31
N ILE A 48 -22.83 6.17 -1.49
CA ILE A 48 -22.84 7.13 -0.38
C ILE A 48 -23.88 6.77 0.70
N ILE A 49 -25.00 6.15 0.31
CA ILE A 49 -26.04 5.71 1.25
C ILE A 49 -25.51 4.57 2.10
N ASP A 50 -24.93 3.57 1.45
CA ASP A 50 -24.27 2.44 2.08
C ASP A 50 -23.20 2.91 3.08
N TYR A 51 -22.36 3.88 2.70
CA TYR A 51 -21.38 4.46 3.62
C TYR A 51 -22.02 5.08 4.88
N ILE A 52 -23.06 5.90 4.70
CA ILE A 52 -23.73 6.60 5.80
C ILE A 52 -24.36 5.59 6.76
N PHE A 53 -25.14 4.62 6.29
CA PHE A 53 -25.81 3.67 7.18
C PHE A 53 -24.85 2.69 7.83
N ARG A 54 -23.76 2.35 7.15
CA ARG A 54 -22.70 1.51 7.72
C ARG A 54 -21.96 2.25 8.83
N GLU A 55 -21.65 3.53 8.64
CA GLU A 55 -21.05 4.38 9.68
C GLU A 55 -21.99 4.59 10.86
N LEU A 56 -23.28 4.84 10.60
CA LEU A 56 -24.27 4.97 11.67
C LEU A 56 -24.44 3.66 12.45
N ALA A 57 -24.40 2.51 11.78
CA ALA A 57 -24.49 1.20 12.43
C ALA A 57 -23.29 0.93 13.34
N ILE A 58 -22.08 1.20 12.86
CA ILE A 58 -20.86 1.01 13.65
C ILE A 58 -20.85 1.96 14.85
N THR A 59 -21.08 3.27 14.62
CA THR A 59 -20.91 4.30 15.65
C THR A 59 -22.05 4.35 16.67
N TYR A 60 -23.29 4.05 16.28
CA TYR A 60 -24.45 4.13 17.19
C TYR A 60 -24.98 2.77 17.65
N LEU A 61 -24.89 1.72 16.83
CA LEU A 61 -25.37 0.38 17.19
C LEU A 61 -24.23 -0.55 17.66
N GLY A 62 -22.97 -0.16 17.50
CA GLY A 62 -21.82 -1.00 17.84
C GLY A 62 -21.71 -2.25 16.95
N ARG A 63 -22.23 -2.16 15.72
CA ARG A 63 -22.23 -3.27 14.75
C ARG A 63 -20.94 -3.29 13.93
N ASP A 64 -19.89 -3.85 14.53
CA ASP A 64 -18.57 -3.98 13.91
C ASP A 64 -18.53 -5.07 12.82
N ASP A 65 -19.57 -5.89 12.70
CA ASP A 65 -19.73 -6.91 11.65
C ASP A 65 -19.75 -6.31 10.23
N LEU A 66 -20.08 -5.03 10.11
CA LEU A 66 -20.08 -4.31 8.85
C LEU A 66 -18.75 -3.62 8.53
N ALA A 67 -17.82 -3.56 9.49
CA ALA A 67 -16.51 -2.98 9.26
C ALA A 67 -15.69 -3.91 8.35
N GLN A 68 -15.10 -3.34 7.29
CA GLN A 68 -14.21 -4.11 6.41
C GLN A 68 -12.84 -4.33 7.05
N VAL A 69 -12.50 -3.50 8.03
CA VAL A 69 -11.24 -3.55 8.75
C VAL A 69 -11.57 -3.68 10.22
N VAL A 70 -11.11 -4.76 10.84
CA VAL A 70 -11.26 -4.97 12.28
C VAL A 70 -10.28 -4.03 13.00
N GLU A 71 -10.68 -3.47 14.13
CA GLU A 71 -9.84 -2.52 14.89
C GLU A 71 -8.48 -3.11 15.29
N GLU A 72 -8.39 -4.44 15.38
CA GLU A 72 -7.18 -5.20 15.64
C GLU A 72 -6.15 -5.08 14.52
N ASP A 73 -6.59 -5.03 13.25
CA ASP A 73 -5.74 -4.85 12.05
C ASP A 73 -5.21 -3.41 11.92
N LEU A 74 -5.78 -2.45 12.68
CA LEU A 74 -5.29 -1.07 12.73
C LEU A 74 -4.20 -0.88 13.80
N ARG A 75 -4.07 -1.83 14.74
CA ARG A 75 -2.97 -1.80 15.71
C ARG A 75 -1.69 -2.09 14.94
N GLY A 76 -0.74 -1.14 14.94
CA GLY A 76 0.55 -1.26 14.23
C GLY A 76 1.46 -2.41 14.66
N ASP A 77 0.99 -3.27 15.58
CA ASP A 77 1.64 -4.47 16.07
C ASP A 77 1.06 -5.75 15.45
N SER A 78 0.01 -5.64 14.62
CA SER A 78 -0.63 -6.75 13.92
C SER A 78 0.12 -7.13 12.64
N VAL A 79 1.37 -7.55 12.78
CA VAL A 79 1.97 -8.43 11.77
C VAL A 79 1.16 -9.71 11.80
N LYS A 80 0.37 -9.95 10.74
CA LYS A 80 -0.31 -11.22 10.51
C LYS A 80 0.69 -12.35 10.69
N LYS A 81 0.50 -13.13 11.75
CA LYS A 81 1.09 -14.46 11.86
C LYS A 81 0.24 -15.33 10.96
N ASP A 82 0.73 -15.61 9.76
CA ASP A 82 0.06 -16.47 8.79
C ASP A 82 -0.30 -17.81 9.48
N PRO A 83 -1.58 -18.24 9.52
CA PRO A 83 -1.99 -19.43 10.26
C PRO A 83 -1.80 -20.74 9.47
N GLU A 84 -0.87 -20.79 8.51
CA GLU A 84 -0.46 -22.04 7.85
C GLU A 84 1.06 -22.23 7.92
N CYS A 85 1.59 -22.22 9.14
CA CYS A 85 2.79 -22.99 9.46
C CYS A 85 2.37 -24.07 10.46
N LEU A 86 1.86 -25.18 9.92
CA LEU A 86 1.75 -26.42 10.68
C LEU A 86 3.15 -26.82 11.16
N ASP A 87 3.20 -27.20 12.43
CA ASP A 87 4.39 -27.42 13.22
C ASP A 87 5.31 -28.55 12.71
N GLU A 88 6.60 -28.36 13.00
CA GLU A 88 7.65 -29.37 13.20
C GLU A 88 8.34 -30.01 11.97
N VAL A 89 9.32 -29.30 11.41
CA VAL A 89 10.63 -29.90 11.09
C VAL A 89 11.71 -28.87 11.46
N SER A 90 12.57 -29.20 12.41
CA SER A 90 13.79 -28.46 12.70
C SER A 90 14.66 -28.40 11.44
N PRO A 91 15.06 -27.22 10.92
CA PRO A 91 15.99 -27.16 9.81
C PRO A 91 17.37 -27.60 10.30
N ASP A 92 17.90 -28.68 9.71
CA ASP A 92 19.29 -29.10 9.92
C ASP A 92 20.24 -27.92 9.61
N GLU A 93 21.13 -27.60 10.54
CA GLU A 93 22.02 -26.43 10.53
C GLU A 93 22.96 -26.34 9.31
N HIS A 94 22.98 -27.35 8.43
CA HIS A 94 23.87 -27.43 7.28
C HIS A 94 23.34 -26.82 5.98
N GLU A 95 22.03 -26.56 5.83
CA GLU A 95 21.49 -25.96 4.58
C GLU A 95 21.37 -24.43 4.61
N LEU A 96 21.54 -23.78 5.77
CA LEU A 96 21.49 -22.31 5.88
C LEU A 96 22.78 -21.60 5.43
N ALA A 97 23.85 -22.35 5.11
CA ALA A 97 25.12 -21.77 4.67
C ALA A 97 25.10 -21.28 3.21
N ASP A 98 24.22 -21.83 2.36
CA ASP A 98 24.19 -21.52 0.93
C ASP A 98 23.30 -20.32 0.56
N ALA A 99 22.53 -19.79 1.51
CA ALA A 99 21.64 -18.65 1.31
C ALA A 99 22.10 -17.35 2.01
N ALA A 100 23.24 -17.35 2.69
CA ALA A 100 23.80 -16.15 3.31
C ALA A 100 24.64 -15.35 2.30
N ILE A 101 24.13 -14.19 1.88
CA ILE A 101 24.88 -13.20 1.11
C ILE A 101 25.97 -12.60 2.02
N SER A 102 27.24 -12.81 1.68
CA SER A 102 28.38 -12.24 2.40
C SER A 102 28.28 -10.71 2.47
N THR A 103 28.32 -10.20 3.70
CA THR A 103 28.34 -8.76 4.03
C THR A 103 29.63 -8.04 3.62
N ASP A 104 30.59 -8.73 3.02
CA ASP A 104 31.89 -8.15 2.63
C ASP A 104 31.86 -7.41 1.27
N LEU A 105 30.69 -7.36 0.60
CA LEU A 105 30.48 -6.61 -0.64
C LEU A 105 29.79 -5.25 -0.45
N PHE A 106 29.44 -4.86 0.77
CA PHE A 106 28.94 -3.52 1.05
C PHE A 106 30.10 -2.52 1.17
N PRO A 107 30.14 -1.41 0.39
CA PRO A 107 31.17 -0.40 0.57
C PRO A 107 30.99 0.29 1.93
N ALA A 108 31.80 -0.10 2.91
CA ALA A 108 31.90 0.62 4.17
C ALA A 108 32.43 2.05 3.88
N ARG A 109 31.60 3.07 4.14
CA ARG A 109 32.07 4.46 4.20
C ARG A 109 33.19 4.55 5.24
N ARG A 110 34.44 4.58 4.79
CA ARG A 110 35.58 4.90 5.65
C ARG A 110 35.41 6.35 6.11
N ARG A 111 35.00 6.53 7.36
CA ARG A 111 35.16 7.79 8.08
C ARG A 111 36.66 7.98 8.33
N SER A 112 37.33 8.64 7.39
CA SER A 112 38.69 9.13 7.58
C SER A 112 38.64 10.27 8.60
N GLY A 113 38.96 9.97 9.85
CA GLY A 113 39.19 10.98 10.88
C GLY A 113 40.57 11.61 10.69
N ASN A 114 40.59 12.93 10.52
CA ASN A 114 41.70 13.78 10.97
C ASN A 114 41.23 15.24 11.03
N GLY A 115 41.19 15.83 12.22
CA GLY A 115 40.79 17.23 12.41
C GLY A 115 40.47 17.53 13.87
N ASN A 116 41.41 18.20 14.54
CA ASN A 116 41.38 18.64 15.92
C ASN A 116 40.83 20.06 15.97
N GLU A 117 39.68 20.31 16.60
CA GLU A 117 39.21 21.68 16.87
C GLU A 117 38.16 21.72 18.00
N ASN A 118 38.51 22.46 19.06
CA ASN A 118 37.61 22.92 20.11
C ASN A 118 36.83 24.14 19.59
N GLY A 119 35.50 24.10 19.61
CA GLY A 119 34.66 25.24 19.27
C GLY A 119 33.33 25.20 20.01
N HIS A 120 33.13 26.15 20.93
CA HIS A 120 31.83 26.53 21.46
C HIS A 120 31.10 27.39 20.42
N GLY A 121 29.85 27.05 20.10
CA GLY A 121 29.00 27.83 19.21
C GLY A 121 27.52 27.47 19.40
N ASN A 122 26.76 28.41 19.96
CA ASN A 122 25.30 28.37 20.10
C ASN A 122 24.58 28.58 18.76
N ASN A 123 23.31 28.17 18.74
CA ASN A 123 22.24 28.52 17.79
C ASN A 123 22.43 28.04 16.34
N GLY A 124 21.77 26.92 16.04
CA GLY A 124 21.40 26.51 14.68
C GLY A 124 19.96 26.01 14.70
N ASN A 125 19.08 26.78 14.06
CA ASN A 125 17.69 26.46 13.78
C ASN A 125 17.64 25.13 13.01
N GLY A 126 17.09 24.08 13.62
CA GLY A 126 17.03 22.75 13.04
C GLY A 126 16.08 22.74 11.84
N ASP A 127 16.68 22.72 10.65
CA ASP A 127 16.03 22.49 9.38
C ASP A 127 15.18 21.21 9.47
N VAL A 128 13.87 21.35 9.25
CA VAL A 128 12.93 20.24 9.28
C VAL A 128 13.22 19.39 8.06
N HIS A 129 14.06 18.37 8.23
CA HIS A 129 14.20 17.30 7.27
C HIS A 129 12.84 16.63 7.13
N GLN A 130 12.06 17.06 6.12
CA GLN A 130 10.93 16.29 5.66
C GLN A 130 11.52 14.97 5.16
N VAL A 131 11.40 13.93 5.99
CA VAL A 131 11.70 12.56 5.62
C VAL A 131 10.68 12.20 4.55
N LEU A 132 11.03 12.46 3.29
CA LEU A 132 10.37 11.82 2.16
C LEU A 132 10.73 10.35 2.27
N GLU A 133 9.77 9.56 2.73
CA GLU A 133 9.84 8.12 2.74
C GLU A 133 9.97 7.65 1.30
N VAL A 134 11.20 7.37 0.88
CA VAL A 134 11.45 6.69 -0.39
C VAL A 134 11.00 5.26 -0.18
N VAL A 135 9.75 4.98 -0.53
CA VAL A 135 9.23 3.62 -0.66
C VAL A 135 9.96 2.97 -1.83
N GLN A 136 11.18 2.48 -1.57
CA GLN A 136 11.85 1.57 -2.47
C GLN A 136 11.06 0.27 -2.41
N LYS A 137 10.13 0.10 -3.35
CA LYS A 137 9.53 -1.22 -3.63
C LYS A 137 10.69 -2.13 -4.02
N THR A 138 11.19 -2.90 -3.08
CA THR A 138 12.23 -3.89 -3.32
C THR A 138 11.61 -4.91 -4.26
N VAL A 139 12.12 -4.96 -5.49
CA VAL A 139 11.69 -5.91 -6.50
C VAL A 139 11.92 -7.30 -5.92
N THR A 140 10.86 -8.07 -5.80
CA THR A 140 10.94 -9.43 -5.25
C THR A 140 11.84 -10.27 -6.16
N ALA A 141 12.61 -11.20 -5.59
CA ALA A 141 13.53 -12.04 -6.37
C ALA A 141 12.81 -12.81 -7.51
N THR A 142 11.52 -13.07 -7.34
CA THR A 142 10.63 -13.67 -8.34
C THR A 142 10.39 -12.74 -9.54
N GLU A 143 10.18 -11.45 -9.33
CA GLU A 143 9.97 -10.45 -10.38
C GLU A 143 11.22 -10.23 -11.24
N LEU A 144 12.41 -10.21 -10.62
CA LEU A 144 13.70 -10.15 -11.33
C LEU A 144 13.90 -11.35 -12.26
N ARG A 145 13.53 -12.56 -11.80
CA ARG A 145 13.60 -13.77 -12.61
C ARG A 145 12.64 -13.73 -13.80
N VAL A 146 11.40 -13.27 -13.59
CA VAL A 146 10.41 -13.10 -14.65
C VAL A 146 10.86 -12.05 -15.67
N ALA A 147 11.44 -10.94 -15.21
CA ALA A 147 11.94 -9.89 -16.10
C ALA A 147 13.08 -10.39 -17.02
N ARG A 148 14.00 -11.20 -16.47
CA ARG A 148 15.05 -11.86 -17.25
C ARG A 148 14.49 -12.86 -18.26
N MET A 149 13.51 -13.68 -17.86
CA MET A 149 12.88 -14.64 -18.77
C MET A 149 12.14 -13.95 -19.94
N LYS A 150 11.59 -12.76 -19.70
CA LYS A 150 10.93 -11.94 -20.74
C LYS A 150 11.91 -11.16 -21.62
N GLY A 151 13.20 -11.15 -21.29
CA GLY A 151 14.22 -10.45 -22.07
C GLY A 151 14.23 -8.93 -21.87
N TYR A 152 13.83 -8.43 -20.69
CA TYR A 152 13.93 -7.00 -20.39
C TYR A 152 15.37 -6.57 -20.15
N GLU A 153 15.81 -5.50 -20.81
CA GLU A 153 17.19 -4.99 -20.70
C GLU A 153 17.45 -4.20 -19.41
N GLY A 154 16.40 -3.64 -18.79
CA GLY A 154 16.53 -2.84 -17.57
C GLY A 154 16.73 -1.34 -17.79
N ASP A 155 16.70 -0.87 -19.04
CA ASP A 155 16.65 0.56 -19.35
C ASP A 155 15.24 1.13 -19.13
N PRO A 156 15.10 2.41 -18.69
CA PRO A 156 13.80 3.05 -18.52
C PRO A 156 13.22 3.49 -19.87
N CYS A 157 11.95 3.18 -20.12
CA CYS A 157 11.24 3.66 -21.32
C CYS A 157 11.13 5.20 -21.32
N PRO A 158 11.48 5.91 -22.41
CA PRO A 158 11.43 7.37 -22.45
C PRO A 158 10.00 7.95 -22.33
N ASN A 159 8.99 7.22 -22.80
CA ASN A 159 7.60 7.69 -22.74
C ASN A 159 6.94 7.38 -21.38
N CYS A 160 6.99 6.12 -20.94
CA CYS A 160 6.27 5.69 -19.73
C CYS A 160 7.14 5.29 -18.54
N ARG A 161 8.47 5.45 -18.62
CA ARG A 161 9.44 5.29 -17.51
C ARG A 161 9.42 3.93 -16.81
N LEU A 162 8.86 2.92 -17.45
CA LEU A 162 8.86 1.53 -16.99
C LEU A 162 10.09 0.79 -17.54
N PHE A 163 10.68 -0.07 -16.72
CA PHE A 163 11.84 -0.92 -17.05
C PHE A 163 11.44 -2.20 -17.79
N ARG A 164 10.59 -2.08 -18.81
CA ARG A 164 10.04 -3.21 -19.59
C ARG A 164 10.39 -3.10 -21.08
N LEU A 165 11.62 -2.69 -21.38
CA LEU A 165 12.16 -2.60 -22.73
C LEU A 165 12.74 -3.95 -23.15
N VAL A 166 12.26 -4.48 -24.27
CA VAL A 166 12.71 -5.73 -24.90
C VAL A 166 13.46 -5.40 -26.18
N ARG A 167 14.58 -6.08 -26.43
CA ARG A 167 15.33 -5.94 -27.68
C ARG A 167 14.64 -6.69 -28.83
N THR A 168 14.26 -5.95 -29.86
CA THR A 168 13.78 -6.49 -31.13
C THR A 168 14.76 -6.08 -32.24
N GLY A 169 15.79 -6.90 -32.47
CA GLY A 169 16.86 -6.59 -33.42
C GLY A 169 17.85 -5.55 -32.90
N THR A 170 18.07 -4.46 -33.65
CA THR A 170 18.91 -3.32 -33.21
C THR A 170 18.17 -2.35 -32.29
N CYS A 171 16.88 -2.60 -32.06
CA CYS A 171 15.92 -1.69 -31.48
C CYS A 171 15.39 -2.16 -30.14
N LEU A 172 15.00 -1.20 -29.29
CA LEU A 172 14.28 -1.51 -28.05
C LEU A 172 12.81 -1.12 -28.18
N ARG A 173 11.92 -2.01 -27.77
CA ARG A 173 10.47 -1.80 -27.76
C ARG A 173 9.95 -1.96 -26.34
N CYS A 174 9.07 -1.06 -25.91
CA CYS A 174 8.44 -1.15 -24.60
C CYS A 174 7.19 -2.03 -24.64
N ASP A 175 7.08 -3.03 -23.78
CA ASP A 175 5.88 -3.90 -23.71
C ASP A 175 4.64 -3.18 -23.16
N ASN A 176 4.82 -2.11 -22.37
CA ASN A 176 3.70 -1.41 -21.76
C ASN A 176 3.06 -0.38 -22.68
N CYS A 177 3.90 0.33 -23.45
CA CYS A 177 3.49 1.48 -24.26
C CYS A 177 3.59 1.18 -25.76
N TYR A 178 4.12 0.00 -26.12
CA TYR A 178 4.32 -0.54 -27.47
C TYR A 178 5.15 0.32 -28.43
N GLU A 179 5.65 1.47 -27.97
CA GLU A 179 6.52 2.36 -28.70
C GLU A 179 7.95 1.82 -28.77
N ALA A 180 8.58 2.06 -29.92
CA ALA A 180 10.01 1.83 -30.12
C ALA A 180 10.82 3.01 -29.56
N SER A 181 11.96 2.69 -28.99
CA SER A 181 13.01 3.67 -28.70
C SER A 181 13.40 4.42 -29.98
N ALA A 182 13.54 5.74 -29.87
CA ALA A 182 13.88 6.61 -30.99
C ALA A 182 15.24 6.19 -31.58
N GLY A 183 15.24 5.63 -32.79
CA GLY A 183 16.43 5.07 -33.43
C GLY A 183 16.18 3.85 -34.33
N CYS A 184 14.94 3.39 -34.41
CA CYS A 184 14.53 2.26 -35.23
C CYS A 184 14.06 2.73 -36.60
N SER A 185 14.85 2.40 -37.63
CA SER A 185 14.53 2.63 -39.04
C SER A 185 13.38 1.74 -39.50
#